data_AF-A0A1V6D086-F1
#
_entry.id   AF-A0A1V6D086-F1
#
_cell.length_a   1.000
_cell.length_b   1.000
_cell.length_c   1.000
_cell.angle_alpha   90.00
_cell.angle_beta   90.00
_cell.angle_gamma   90.00
#
_symmetry.space_group_name_H-M   'P 1'
#
loop_
_entity.id
_entity.type
_entity.pdbx_description
1 polymer ?
#
loop_
_entity_poly.entity_id
_entity_poly.type
_entity_poly.pdbx_seq_one_letter_code
_entity_poly.pdbx_strand_id
1 'polypeptide(L)'
;MTRSMALSLCVIALGTIQVSSARADAVSAFEQVYGEQLRKTVATADTRDDAELAKSLVEAAKTSTSDQALQVVLLEKAYELGMKNLVGQATATEAARMLAQLLPDRRAQYMEKIAAAAQMLYTRSTGAAKQKAGEELVGVLLEIAESCMKERDASEAVSLLRRASAVASALHSERSAEVQYHFYVAQARQKVDQKFASLKARLAKDPKDTEARNQLLLMELVEYADLEAAGKLVAGDADETLRTYVPLAAQDPKAVAEQTCLELAEWMRKLPPSDASMQGRLNALTKACEYYNVFLERHAQNDSMALLARKNLGDLSAECDALQDRIADSQGGLAGFLKDIRVLSEGRNVGNRLAIAYCGKSIVQTTEGFENMGLTLAAFRCGKLVSVECYHFGQGRGWPPRREPGRDGEETTDPKEARTSRFAEAIAALPRCTYVVLAVRHDATRNFTEQDQKAIESVGGKVGLLKQAEYSSYYCIGRKGLAPGSAVERCASASICYPPGSVAPVTVRPVGPPTGPMGPTPGPRWRPPGRGR
;
A
#
# COMPACT_ATOMS: atom_id res chain seq x y z
N MET A 1 -17.08 36.22 -25.73
CA MET A 1 -15.77 36.25 -26.43
C MET A 1 -15.54 34.87 -27.04
N THR A 2 -15.91 34.74 -28.32
CA THR A 2 -15.87 33.51 -29.11
C THR A 2 -14.83 33.71 -30.22
N ARG A 3 -13.67 33.04 -30.12
CA ARG A 3 -12.73 32.70 -31.21
C ARG A 3 -11.37 32.26 -30.62
N SER A 4 -11.19 30.95 -30.45
CA SER A 4 -9.91 30.22 -30.53
C SER A 4 -10.12 28.76 -30.11
N MET A 5 -10.76 27.96 -30.97
CA MET A 5 -10.93 26.52 -30.77
C MET A 5 -11.02 25.76 -32.10
N ALA A 6 -10.26 26.18 -33.12
CA ALA A 6 -10.42 25.68 -34.49
C ALA A 6 -9.23 24.86 -35.03
N LEU A 7 -8.22 24.51 -34.24
CA LEU A 7 -7.06 23.77 -34.76
C LEU A 7 -6.59 22.55 -33.94
N SER A 8 -7.36 22.11 -32.94
CA SER A 8 -7.11 20.86 -32.19
C SER A 8 -8.28 19.86 -32.27
N LEU A 9 -9.00 19.86 -33.39
CA LEU A 9 -10.14 18.94 -33.62
C LEU A 9 -9.91 17.90 -34.71
N CYS A 10 -8.89 18.04 -35.57
CA CYS A 10 -8.67 17.11 -36.69
C CYS A 10 -7.84 15.86 -36.37
N VAL A 11 -7.17 15.78 -35.20
CA VAL A 11 -6.35 14.59 -34.85
C VAL A 11 -7.13 13.59 -33.98
N ILE A 12 -8.19 14.00 -33.28
CA ILE A 12 -9.01 13.10 -32.45
C ILE A 12 -10.06 12.35 -33.29
N ALA A 13 -10.50 12.93 -34.42
CA ALA A 13 -11.50 12.31 -35.28
C ALA A 13 -11.00 11.10 -36.09
N LEU A 14 -9.68 10.96 -36.30
CA LEU A 14 -9.10 9.81 -37.03
C LEU A 14 -8.86 8.58 -36.11
N GLY A 15 -8.76 8.76 -34.79
CA GLY A 15 -8.55 7.67 -33.83
C GLY A 15 -9.83 6.95 -33.39
N THR A 16 -10.99 7.63 -33.37
CA THR A 16 -12.25 7.02 -32.94
C THR A 16 -12.89 6.12 -34.01
N ILE A 17 -12.57 6.34 -35.29
CA ILE A 17 -13.12 5.56 -36.40
C ILE A 17 -12.51 4.15 -36.45
N GLN A 18 -11.21 3.99 -36.17
CA GLN A 18 -10.54 2.68 -36.19
C GLN A 18 -11.05 1.72 -35.11
N VAL A 19 -11.33 2.22 -33.89
CA VAL A 19 -11.78 1.37 -32.76
C VAL A 19 -13.16 0.74 -33.04
N SER A 20 -14.02 1.43 -33.78
CA SER A 20 -15.36 0.91 -34.12
C SER A 20 -15.30 -0.28 -35.09
N SER A 21 -14.35 -0.28 -36.04
CA SER A 21 -14.23 -1.34 -37.05
C SER A 21 -13.74 -2.66 -36.43
N ALA A 22 -12.65 -2.63 -35.66
CA ALA A 22 -12.10 -3.81 -35.00
C ALA A 22 -13.10 -4.49 -34.04
N ARG A 23 -13.92 -3.69 -33.34
CA ARG A 23 -14.98 -4.24 -32.48
C ARG A 23 -16.09 -4.92 -33.30
N ALA A 24 -16.48 -4.35 -34.45
CA ALA A 24 -17.49 -4.96 -35.32
C ALA A 24 -17.00 -6.30 -35.90
N ASP A 25 -15.74 -6.34 -36.34
CA ASP A 25 -15.09 -7.56 -36.83
C ASP A 25 -15.00 -8.63 -35.73
N ALA A 26 -14.60 -8.24 -34.52
CA ALA A 26 -14.57 -9.12 -33.36
C ALA A 26 -15.96 -9.68 -32.98
N VAL A 27 -17.02 -8.86 -33.07
CA VAL A 27 -18.40 -9.31 -32.86
C VAL A 27 -18.82 -10.29 -33.95
N SER A 28 -18.45 -10.05 -35.20
CA SER A 28 -18.75 -10.99 -36.30
C SER A 28 -18.01 -12.32 -36.12
N ALA A 29 -16.73 -12.28 -35.75
CA ALA A 29 -15.93 -13.46 -35.44
C ALA A 29 -16.52 -14.25 -34.27
N PHE A 30 -16.95 -13.55 -33.21
CA PHE A 30 -17.66 -14.18 -32.09
C PHE A 30 -18.94 -14.89 -32.55
N GLU A 31 -19.80 -14.24 -33.34
CA GLU A 31 -21.06 -14.85 -33.80
C GLU A 31 -20.81 -16.06 -34.70
N GLN A 32 -19.77 -16.03 -35.53
CA GLN A 32 -19.39 -17.15 -36.38
C GLN A 32 -18.95 -18.38 -35.56
N VAL A 33 -18.21 -18.18 -34.47
CA VAL A 33 -17.65 -19.30 -33.67
C VAL A 33 -18.61 -19.77 -32.58
N TYR A 34 -19.25 -18.83 -31.87
CA TYR A 34 -20.04 -19.11 -30.66
C TYR A 34 -21.53 -18.81 -30.81
N GLY A 35 -21.98 -18.17 -31.89
CA GLY A 35 -23.36 -17.71 -32.05
C GLY A 35 -24.41 -18.83 -31.97
N GLU A 36 -24.14 -19.99 -32.58
CA GLU A 36 -25.03 -21.14 -32.52
C GLU A 36 -25.09 -21.73 -31.09
N GLN A 37 -23.93 -21.89 -30.45
CA GLN A 37 -23.85 -22.42 -29.08
C GLN A 37 -24.56 -21.49 -28.10
N LEU A 38 -24.34 -20.16 -28.22
CA LEU A 38 -25.01 -19.15 -27.43
C LEU A 38 -26.53 -19.21 -27.59
N ARG A 39 -27.04 -19.33 -28.82
CA ARG A 39 -28.47 -19.48 -29.08
C ARG A 39 -29.06 -20.74 -28.46
N LYS A 40 -28.36 -21.87 -28.53
CA LYS A 40 -28.80 -23.13 -27.90
C LYS A 40 -28.85 -23.00 -26.38
N THR A 41 -27.79 -22.46 -25.78
CA THR A 41 -27.67 -22.25 -24.33
C THR A 41 -28.69 -21.25 -23.80
N VAL A 42 -29.02 -20.18 -24.54
CA VAL A 42 -30.02 -19.20 -24.10
C VAL A 42 -31.46 -19.73 -24.26
N ALA A 43 -31.67 -20.71 -25.14
CA ALA A 43 -32.99 -21.31 -25.37
C ALA A 43 -33.41 -22.34 -24.30
N THR A 44 -32.46 -22.87 -23.53
CA THR A 44 -32.76 -23.80 -22.43
C THR A 44 -33.29 -23.05 -21.21
N ALA A 45 -34.20 -23.69 -20.47
CA ALA A 45 -34.67 -23.16 -19.18
C ALA A 45 -33.63 -23.35 -18.06
N ASP A 46 -32.70 -24.30 -18.23
CA ASP A 46 -31.61 -24.54 -17.28
C ASP A 46 -30.48 -23.54 -17.50
N THR A 47 -30.14 -22.80 -16.45
CA THR A 47 -29.08 -21.78 -16.46
C THR A 47 -27.69 -22.36 -16.15
N ARG A 48 -27.58 -23.68 -15.95
CA ARG A 48 -26.27 -24.37 -15.82
C ARG A 48 -25.48 -24.31 -17.12
N ASP A 49 -26.16 -24.47 -18.25
CA ASP A 49 -25.55 -24.37 -19.58
C ASP A 49 -24.97 -22.97 -19.81
N ASP A 50 -25.63 -21.91 -19.32
CA ASP A 50 -25.10 -20.53 -19.37
C ASP A 50 -23.77 -20.42 -18.62
N ALA A 51 -23.66 -21.06 -17.44
CA ALA A 51 -22.43 -21.03 -16.63
C ALA A 51 -21.29 -21.82 -17.27
N GLU A 52 -21.58 -22.96 -17.90
CA GLU A 52 -20.58 -23.75 -18.64
C GLU A 52 -20.07 -23.00 -19.87
N LEU A 53 -20.99 -22.40 -20.64
CA LEU A 53 -20.63 -21.56 -21.78
C LEU A 53 -19.78 -20.37 -21.32
N ALA A 54 -20.20 -19.66 -20.27
CA ALA A 54 -19.43 -18.54 -19.71
C ALA A 54 -17.98 -18.94 -19.39
N LYS A 55 -17.79 -20.12 -18.77
CA LYS A 55 -16.45 -20.63 -18.44
C LYS A 55 -15.63 -20.90 -19.71
N SER A 56 -16.24 -21.51 -20.72
CA SER A 56 -15.56 -21.77 -21.99
C SER A 56 -15.15 -20.47 -22.71
N LEU A 57 -15.96 -19.41 -22.61
CA LEU A 57 -15.64 -18.10 -23.19
C LEU A 57 -14.47 -17.42 -22.47
N VAL A 58 -14.37 -17.54 -21.13
CA VAL A 58 -13.20 -17.06 -20.38
C VAL A 58 -11.93 -17.79 -20.80
N GLU A 59 -11.98 -19.12 -20.91
CA GLU A 59 -10.82 -19.91 -21.36
C GLU A 59 -10.41 -19.57 -22.80
N ALA A 60 -11.38 -19.37 -23.69
CA ALA A 60 -11.12 -18.90 -25.06
C ALA A 60 -10.49 -17.49 -25.09
N ALA A 61 -10.93 -16.59 -24.21
CA ALA A 61 -10.33 -15.26 -24.10
C ALA A 61 -8.86 -15.34 -23.63
N LYS A 62 -8.53 -16.26 -22.71
CA LYS A 62 -7.15 -16.47 -22.23
C LYS A 62 -6.22 -16.97 -23.35
N THR A 63 -6.71 -17.78 -24.28
CA THR A 63 -5.92 -18.31 -25.39
C THR A 63 -5.84 -17.35 -26.59
N SER A 64 -6.82 -16.46 -26.75
CA SER A 64 -6.91 -15.52 -27.88
C SER A 64 -6.05 -14.26 -27.70
N THR A 65 -4.76 -14.41 -27.38
CA THR A 65 -3.87 -13.28 -27.03
C THR A 65 -3.56 -12.32 -28.18
N SER A 66 -3.82 -12.71 -29.43
CA SER A 66 -3.51 -11.90 -30.62
C SER A 66 -4.62 -10.92 -31.02
N ASP A 67 -5.85 -11.07 -30.50
CA ASP A 67 -6.99 -10.21 -30.83
C ASP A 67 -7.68 -9.70 -29.56
N GLN A 68 -7.23 -8.53 -29.09
CA GLN A 68 -7.79 -7.87 -27.91
C GLN A 68 -9.28 -7.52 -28.08
N ALA A 69 -9.74 -7.19 -29.29
CA ALA A 69 -11.14 -6.84 -29.52
C ALA A 69 -12.05 -8.06 -29.34
N LEU A 70 -11.63 -9.23 -29.86
CA LEU A 70 -12.32 -10.50 -29.63
C LEU A 70 -12.29 -10.91 -28.16
N GLN A 71 -11.16 -10.78 -27.46
CA GLN A 71 -11.07 -11.04 -26.01
C GLN A 71 -12.11 -10.24 -25.23
N VAL A 72 -12.25 -8.94 -25.52
CA VAL A 72 -13.24 -8.09 -24.85
C VAL A 72 -14.66 -8.60 -25.09
N VAL A 73 -15.02 -8.96 -26.33
CA VAL A 73 -16.35 -9.50 -26.64
C VAL A 73 -16.60 -10.82 -25.91
N LEU A 74 -15.64 -11.74 -25.91
CA LEU A 74 -15.73 -13.02 -25.20
C LEU A 74 -15.97 -12.83 -23.70
N LEU A 75 -15.21 -11.94 -23.06
CA LEU A 75 -15.31 -11.66 -21.63
C LEU A 75 -16.60 -10.91 -21.27
N GLU A 76 -17.06 -9.97 -22.10
CA GLU A 76 -18.35 -9.30 -21.90
C GLU A 76 -19.50 -10.31 -21.93
N LYS A 77 -19.48 -11.25 -22.88
CA LYS A 77 -20.48 -12.34 -22.96
C LYS A 77 -20.34 -13.35 -21.84
N ALA A 78 -19.13 -13.70 -21.43
CA ALA A 78 -18.91 -14.56 -20.27
C ALA A 78 -19.49 -13.94 -18.98
N TYR A 79 -19.31 -12.64 -18.78
CA TYR A 79 -19.91 -11.92 -17.66
C TYR A 79 -21.44 -11.98 -17.70
N GLU A 80 -22.06 -11.63 -18.83
CA GLU A 80 -23.51 -11.64 -18.99
C GLU A 80 -24.13 -13.01 -18.68
N LEU A 81 -23.55 -14.08 -19.23
CA LEU A 81 -24.02 -15.45 -19.01
C LEU A 81 -23.78 -15.92 -17.58
N GLY A 82 -22.58 -15.68 -17.04
CA GLY A 82 -22.21 -16.11 -15.69
C GLY A 82 -23.08 -15.48 -14.59
N MET A 83 -23.61 -14.28 -14.82
CA MET A 83 -24.49 -13.60 -13.86
C MET A 83 -25.87 -14.28 -13.68
N LYS A 84 -26.32 -15.11 -14.63
CA LYS A 84 -27.63 -15.76 -14.59
C LYS A 84 -27.72 -16.90 -13.56
N ASN A 85 -26.62 -17.59 -13.27
CA ASN A 85 -26.58 -18.76 -12.40
C ASN A 85 -25.59 -18.59 -11.25
N LEU A 86 -25.89 -19.13 -10.07
CA LEU A 86 -25.00 -19.06 -8.90
C LEU A 86 -23.62 -19.67 -9.16
N VAL A 87 -23.55 -20.80 -9.88
CA VAL A 87 -22.30 -21.49 -10.24
C VAL A 87 -21.48 -20.65 -11.23
N GLY A 88 -22.14 -19.87 -12.10
CA GLY A 88 -21.50 -18.99 -13.08
C GLY A 88 -20.97 -17.67 -12.53
N GLN A 89 -21.37 -17.26 -11.33
CA GLN A 89 -21.00 -15.94 -10.78
C GLN A 89 -19.50 -15.79 -10.52
N ALA A 90 -18.80 -16.87 -10.13
CA ALA A 90 -17.34 -16.84 -9.99
C ALA A 90 -16.66 -16.54 -11.34
N THR A 91 -17.17 -17.14 -12.42
CA THR A 91 -16.70 -16.88 -13.80
C THR A 91 -17.03 -15.46 -14.25
N ALA A 92 -18.19 -14.92 -13.88
CA ALA A 92 -18.52 -13.51 -14.15
C ALA A 92 -17.53 -12.56 -13.45
N THR A 93 -17.23 -12.80 -12.18
CA THR A 93 -16.21 -12.03 -11.43
C THR A 93 -14.84 -12.10 -12.11
N GLU A 94 -14.40 -13.29 -12.55
CA GLU A 94 -13.15 -13.47 -13.28
C GLU A 94 -13.14 -12.71 -14.61
N ALA A 95 -14.21 -12.83 -15.40
CA ALA A 95 -14.34 -12.14 -16.67
C ALA A 95 -14.28 -10.61 -16.51
N ALA A 96 -14.97 -10.07 -15.50
CA ALA A 96 -14.93 -8.64 -15.20
C ALA A 96 -13.55 -8.17 -14.71
N ARG A 97 -12.80 -8.99 -13.95
CA ARG A 97 -11.40 -8.70 -13.58
C ARG A 97 -10.49 -8.64 -14.80
N MET A 98 -10.62 -9.59 -15.73
CA MET A 98 -9.86 -9.58 -16.97
C MET A 98 -10.19 -8.35 -17.82
N LEU A 99 -11.47 -7.96 -17.92
CA LEU A 99 -11.88 -6.73 -18.61
C LEU A 99 -11.29 -5.48 -17.96
N ALA A 100 -11.27 -5.40 -16.63
CA ALA A 100 -10.67 -4.28 -15.88
C ALA A 100 -9.15 -4.16 -16.10
N GLN A 101 -8.46 -5.27 -16.41
CA GLN A 101 -7.04 -5.29 -16.76
C GLN A 101 -6.80 -4.93 -18.24
N LEU A 102 -7.62 -5.48 -19.14
CA LEU A 102 -7.52 -5.23 -20.58
C LEU A 102 -7.91 -3.80 -20.99
N LEU A 103 -8.78 -3.15 -20.22
CA LEU A 103 -9.31 -1.82 -20.51
C LEU A 103 -9.13 -0.89 -19.29
N PRO A 104 -7.91 -0.42 -19.00
CA PRO A 104 -7.63 0.47 -17.86
C PRO A 104 -8.51 1.72 -17.83
N ASP A 105 -8.81 2.30 -19.01
CA ASP A 105 -9.68 3.48 -19.14
C ASP A 105 -11.13 3.24 -18.72
N ARG A 106 -11.56 1.97 -18.69
CA ARG A 106 -12.90 1.53 -18.23
C ARG A 106 -12.83 0.73 -16.94
N ARG A 107 -11.70 0.77 -16.23
CA ARG A 107 -11.49 -0.02 -15.01
C ARG A 107 -12.59 0.23 -13.98
N ALA A 108 -12.98 1.48 -13.73
CA ALA A 108 -14.03 1.83 -12.78
C ALA A 108 -15.36 1.11 -13.08
N GLN A 109 -15.80 1.15 -14.35
CA GLN A 109 -17.01 0.47 -14.82
C GLN A 109 -16.96 -1.05 -14.57
N TYR A 110 -15.82 -1.69 -14.86
CA TYR A 110 -15.68 -3.13 -14.65
C TYR A 110 -15.52 -3.49 -13.16
N MET A 111 -14.95 -2.61 -12.34
CA MET A 111 -14.92 -2.80 -10.88
C MET A 111 -16.31 -2.80 -10.26
N GLU A 112 -17.22 -1.94 -10.71
CA GLU A 112 -18.64 -1.99 -10.31
C GLU A 112 -19.29 -3.34 -10.69
N LYS A 113 -18.99 -3.86 -11.89
CA LYS A 113 -19.46 -5.18 -12.33
C LYS A 113 -18.92 -6.32 -11.46
N ILE A 114 -17.66 -6.25 -11.04
CA ILE A 114 -17.04 -7.20 -10.08
C ILE A 114 -17.79 -7.12 -8.74
N ALA A 115 -18.04 -5.93 -8.22
CA ALA A 115 -18.75 -5.75 -6.95
C ALA A 115 -20.19 -6.28 -7.02
N ALA A 116 -20.89 -6.08 -8.14
CA ALA A 116 -22.24 -6.61 -8.35
C ALA A 116 -22.25 -8.15 -8.37
N ALA A 117 -21.32 -8.77 -9.10
CA ALA A 117 -21.19 -10.23 -9.15
C ALA A 117 -20.84 -10.82 -7.77
N ALA A 118 -19.87 -10.24 -7.06
CA ALA A 118 -19.48 -10.65 -5.71
C ALA A 118 -20.62 -10.47 -4.70
N GLN A 119 -21.39 -9.38 -4.80
CA GLN A 119 -22.56 -9.14 -3.95
C GLN A 119 -23.63 -10.21 -4.15
N MET A 120 -23.94 -10.56 -5.40
CA MET A 120 -24.90 -11.62 -5.70
C MET A 120 -24.43 -12.98 -5.17
N LEU A 121 -23.15 -13.29 -5.33
CA LEU A 121 -22.55 -14.53 -4.82
C LEU A 121 -22.62 -14.60 -3.30
N TYR A 122 -22.28 -13.52 -2.59
CA TYR A 122 -22.40 -13.42 -1.14
C TYR A 122 -23.84 -13.60 -0.66
N THR A 123 -24.80 -12.93 -1.30
CA THR A 123 -26.21 -12.99 -0.88
C THR A 123 -26.83 -14.38 -1.08
N ARG A 124 -26.45 -15.09 -2.14
CA ARG A 124 -27.02 -16.41 -2.50
C ARG A 124 -26.26 -17.60 -1.89
N SER A 125 -25.02 -17.41 -1.44
CA SER A 125 -24.21 -18.47 -0.84
C SER A 125 -24.58 -18.72 0.63
N THR A 126 -24.20 -19.90 1.14
CA THR A 126 -24.35 -20.28 2.56
C THR A 126 -23.04 -20.85 3.12
N GLY A 127 -22.94 -20.97 4.45
CA GLY A 127 -21.80 -21.58 5.14
C GLY A 127 -20.44 -21.00 4.74
N ALA A 128 -19.46 -21.87 4.51
CA ALA A 128 -18.10 -21.50 4.13
C ALA A 128 -18.03 -20.76 2.77
N ALA A 129 -18.92 -21.07 1.83
CA ALA A 129 -18.99 -20.38 0.54
C ALA A 129 -19.44 -18.92 0.72
N LYS A 130 -20.39 -18.66 1.62
CA LYS A 130 -20.83 -17.30 1.97
C LYS A 130 -19.69 -16.50 2.60
N GLN A 131 -18.93 -17.11 3.51
CA GLN A 131 -17.78 -16.47 4.13
C GLN A 131 -16.74 -16.07 3.07
N LYS A 132 -16.35 -17.01 2.20
CA LYS A 132 -15.40 -16.73 1.11
C LYS A 132 -15.89 -15.62 0.17
N ALA A 133 -17.15 -15.69 -0.28
CA ALA A 133 -17.74 -14.70 -1.18
C ALA A 133 -17.83 -13.32 -0.53
N GLY A 134 -18.10 -13.25 0.77
CA GLY A 134 -18.17 -12.01 1.49
C GLY A 134 -16.80 -11.37 1.76
N GLU A 135 -15.76 -12.15 2.06
CA GLU A 135 -14.39 -11.63 2.13
C GLU A 135 -13.93 -11.06 0.79
N GLU A 136 -14.29 -11.73 -0.31
CA GLU A 136 -14.03 -11.26 -1.66
C GLU A 136 -14.78 -9.94 -1.95
N LEU A 137 -16.05 -9.86 -1.58
CA LEU A 137 -16.85 -8.63 -1.70
C LEU A 137 -16.25 -7.47 -0.89
N VAL A 138 -15.84 -7.71 0.36
CA VAL A 138 -15.17 -6.70 1.20
C VAL A 138 -13.92 -6.17 0.51
N GLY A 139 -13.11 -7.06 -0.07
CA GLY A 139 -11.91 -6.67 -0.81
C GLY A 139 -12.18 -5.80 -2.03
N VAL A 140 -13.17 -6.17 -2.84
CA VAL A 140 -13.55 -5.40 -4.03
C VAL A 140 -14.08 -4.02 -3.62
N LEU A 141 -14.93 -3.95 -2.59
CA LEU A 141 -15.46 -2.67 -2.11
C LEU A 141 -14.37 -1.73 -1.58
N LEU A 142 -13.36 -2.27 -0.89
CA LEU A 142 -12.20 -1.51 -0.45
C LEU A 142 -11.40 -0.95 -1.64
N GLU A 143 -11.14 -1.76 -2.66
CA GLU A 143 -10.41 -1.33 -3.85
C GLU A 143 -11.14 -0.22 -4.62
N ILE A 144 -12.47 -0.33 -4.75
CA ILE A 144 -13.30 0.72 -5.37
C ILE A 144 -13.25 1.99 -4.52
N ALA A 145 -13.44 1.87 -3.19
CA ALA A 145 -13.41 3.02 -2.30
C ALA A 145 -12.05 3.74 -2.34
N GLU A 146 -10.93 3.03 -2.39
CA GLU A 146 -9.61 3.64 -2.59
C GLU A 146 -9.49 4.38 -3.93
N SER A 147 -10.12 3.86 -4.98
CA SER A 147 -10.14 4.52 -6.30
C SER A 147 -10.98 5.79 -6.27
N CYS A 148 -12.18 5.75 -5.68
CA CYS A 148 -13.02 6.93 -5.45
C CYS A 148 -12.28 8.00 -4.63
N MET A 149 -11.51 7.60 -3.61
CA MET A 149 -10.69 8.54 -2.83
C MET A 149 -9.61 9.24 -3.65
N LYS A 150 -9.00 8.55 -4.61
CA LYS A 150 -8.02 9.16 -5.55
C LYS A 150 -8.70 10.12 -6.52
N GLU A 151 -9.91 9.80 -6.94
CA GLU A 151 -10.73 10.64 -7.85
C GLU A 151 -11.44 11.80 -7.12
N ARG A 152 -11.18 11.98 -5.82
CA ARG A 152 -11.80 13.01 -4.96
C ARG A 152 -13.32 12.86 -4.84
N ASP A 153 -13.81 11.62 -4.88
CA ASP A 153 -15.17 11.24 -4.52
C ASP A 153 -15.21 10.47 -3.20
N ALA A 154 -14.85 11.16 -2.11
CA ALA A 154 -14.91 10.55 -0.79
C ALA A 154 -16.35 10.22 -0.35
N SER A 155 -17.37 10.81 -0.98
CA SER A 155 -18.76 10.51 -0.65
C SER A 155 -19.14 9.10 -1.08
N GLU A 156 -18.81 8.73 -2.32
CA GLU A 156 -19.03 7.37 -2.80
C GLU A 156 -18.13 6.36 -2.06
N ALA A 157 -16.88 6.73 -1.76
CA ALA A 157 -16.00 5.90 -0.92
C ALA A 157 -16.63 5.59 0.45
N VAL A 158 -17.21 6.58 1.14
CA VAL A 158 -17.91 6.38 2.42
C VAL A 158 -19.12 5.43 2.26
N SER A 159 -19.87 5.53 1.16
CA SER A 159 -21.00 4.64 0.86
C SER A 159 -20.53 3.18 0.70
N LEU A 160 -19.50 2.96 -0.10
CA LEU A 160 -18.88 1.66 -0.34
C LEU A 160 -18.30 1.05 0.94
N LEU A 161 -17.61 1.85 1.75
CA LEU A 161 -17.00 1.41 3.00
C LEU A 161 -18.05 1.07 4.07
N ARG A 162 -19.19 1.78 4.09
CA ARG A 162 -20.32 1.40 4.95
C ARG A 162 -20.89 0.03 4.55
N ARG A 163 -21.02 -0.24 3.25
CA ARG A 163 -21.44 -1.56 2.75
C ARG A 163 -20.42 -2.63 3.11
N ALA A 164 -19.12 -2.36 2.91
CA ALA A 164 -18.04 -3.28 3.28
C ALA A 164 -18.07 -3.59 4.79
N SER A 165 -18.30 -2.58 5.63
CA SER A 165 -18.36 -2.72 7.09
C SER A 165 -19.52 -3.63 7.52
N ALA A 166 -20.69 -3.48 6.90
CA ALA A 166 -21.83 -4.36 7.18
C ALA A 166 -21.54 -5.83 6.82
N VAL A 167 -20.90 -6.09 5.67
CA VAL A 167 -20.51 -7.45 5.26
C VAL A 167 -19.43 -8.01 6.17
N ALA A 168 -18.39 -7.23 6.47
CA ALA A 168 -17.28 -7.62 7.33
C ALA A 168 -17.77 -7.98 8.75
N SER A 169 -18.65 -7.14 9.31
CA SER A 169 -19.25 -7.38 10.62
C SER A 169 -20.12 -8.64 10.65
N ALA A 170 -20.96 -8.85 9.64
CA ALA A 170 -21.82 -10.04 9.55
C ALA A 170 -21.02 -11.36 9.47
N LEU A 171 -19.77 -11.30 8.99
CA LEU A 171 -18.89 -12.45 8.83
C LEU A 171 -17.85 -12.60 9.93
N HIS A 172 -17.76 -11.64 10.85
CA HIS A 172 -16.61 -11.52 11.77
C HIS A 172 -15.28 -11.52 11.01
N SER A 173 -15.25 -10.82 9.87
CA SER A 173 -14.07 -10.73 8.99
C SER A 173 -12.88 -10.14 9.74
N GLU A 174 -11.70 -10.73 9.53
CA GLU A 174 -10.42 -10.21 10.02
C GLU A 174 -10.09 -8.84 9.41
N ARG A 175 -10.75 -8.46 8.31
CA ARG A 175 -10.60 -7.16 7.63
C ARG A 175 -11.49 -6.06 8.19
N SER A 176 -12.27 -6.33 9.24
CA SER A 176 -13.16 -5.33 9.85
C SER A 176 -12.42 -4.05 10.28
N ALA A 177 -11.20 -4.18 10.80
CA ALA A 177 -10.38 -3.04 11.20
C ALA A 177 -9.83 -2.24 10.01
N GLU A 178 -9.40 -2.93 8.94
CA GLU A 178 -9.01 -2.30 7.67
C GLU A 178 -10.17 -1.47 7.10
N VAL A 179 -11.39 -2.03 7.05
CA VAL A 179 -12.57 -1.29 6.60
C VAL A 179 -12.85 -0.07 7.46
N GLN A 180 -12.79 -0.21 8.78
CA GLN A 180 -13.05 0.90 9.71
C GLN A 180 -12.01 2.02 9.57
N TYR A 181 -10.74 1.66 9.37
CA TYR A 181 -9.66 2.60 9.08
C TYR A 181 -9.96 3.43 7.84
N HIS A 182 -10.22 2.76 6.71
CA HIS A 182 -10.54 3.44 5.45
C HIS A 182 -11.81 4.28 5.57
N PHE A 183 -12.82 3.81 6.31
CA PHE A 183 -14.06 4.56 6.55
C PHE A 183 -13.80 5.89 7.26
N TYR A 184 -12.96 5.89 8.31
CA TYR A 184 -12.61 7.10 9.03
C TYR A 184 -11.86 8.11 8.14
N VAL A 185 -10.88 7.62 7.37
CA VAL A 185 -10.12 8.45 6.41
C VAL A 185 -11.06 9.07 5.36
N ALA A 186 -11.97 8.27 4.79
CA ALA A 186 -12.92 8.74 3.80
C ALA A 186 -13.91 9.77 4.39
N GLN A 187 -14.39 9.56 5.62
CA GLN A 187 -15.30 10.49 6.29
C GLN A 187 -14.64 11.85 6.56
N ALA A 188 -13.38 11.86 6.98
CA ALA A 188 -12.63 13.10 7.16
C ALA A 188 -12.49 13.86 5.82
N ARG A 189 -12.20 13.14 4.73
CA ARG A 189 -12.07 13.71 3.39
C ARG A 189 -13.39 14.19 2.80
N GLN A 190 -14.50 13.49 3.08
CA GLN A 190 -15.83 13.85 2.58
C GLN A 190 -16.22 15.29 2.94
N LYS A 191 -15.89 15.76 4.14
CA LYS A 191 -16.18 17.14 4.56
C LYS A 191 -15.42 18.17 3.73
N VAL A 192 -14.16 17.87 3.41
CA VAL A 192 -13.31 18.69 2.54
C VAL A 192 -13.90 18.71 1.13
N ASP A 193 -14.22 17.54 0.56
CA ASP A 193 -14.78 17.44 -0.80
C ASP A 193 -16.13 18.15 -0.92
N GLN A 194 -16.99 18.10 0.11
CA GLN A 194 -18.27 18.83 0.15
C GLN A 194 -18.06 20.36 0.13
N LYS A 195 -17.14 20.88 0.96
CA LYS A 195 -16.79 22.32 0.95
C LYS A 195 -16.25 22.71 -0.43
N PHE A 196 -15.35 21.91 -0.97
CA PHE A 196 -14.75 22.13 -2.29
C PHE A 196 -15.81 22.16 -3.42
N ALA A 197 -16.71 21.18 -3.46
CA ALA A 197 -17.81 21.14 -4.43
C ALA A 197 -18.74 22.35 -4.29
N SER A 198 -19.06 22.77 -3.07
CA SER A 198 -19.89 23.95 -2.83
C SER A 198 -19.25 25.24 -3.36
N LEU A 199 -17.94 25.41 -3.19
CA LEU A 199 -17.20 26.57 -3.68
C LEU A 199 -17.08 26.55 -5.21
N LYS A 200 -16.87 25.37 -5.81
CA LYS A 200 -16.93 25.21 -7.28
C LYS A 200 -18.30 25.59 -7.84
N ALA A 201 -19.38 25.17 -7.19
CA ALA A 201 -20.74 25.53 -7.60
C ALA A 201 -20.99 27.06 -7.49
N ARG A 202 -20.49 27.70 -6.42
CA ARG A 202 -20.52 29.17 -6.28
C ARG A 202 -19.80 29.85 -7.44
N LEU A 203 -18.58 29.44 -7.75
CA LEU A 203 -17.77 30.04 -8.82
C LEU A 203 -18.34 29.77 -10.23
N ALA A 204 -19.02 28.64 -10.44
CA ALA A 204 -19.74 28.37 -11.68
C ALA A 204 -20.95 29.30 -11.87
N LYS A 205 -21.64 29.65 -10.76
CA LYS A 205 -22.79 30.58 -10.77
C LYS A 205 -22.33 32.03 -10.91
N ASP A 206 -21.27 32.41 -10.21
CA ASP A 206 -20.64 33.72 -10.29
C ASP A 206 -19.13 33.56 -10.50
N PRO A 207 -18.65 33.64 -11.76
CA PRO A 207 -17.23 33.56 -12.06
C PRO A 207 -16.40 34.67 -11.42
N LYS A 208 -17.00 35.76 -10.92
CA LYS A 208 -16.32 36.88 -10.25
C LYS A 208 -16.31 36.75 -8.72
N ASP A 209 -16.81 35.65 -8.15
CA ASP A 209 -16.74 35.37 -6.71
C ASP A 209 -15.27 35.13 -6.29
N THR A 210 -14.57 36.22 -5.95
CA THR A 210 -13.16 36.21 -5.57
C THR A 210 -12.92 35.45 -4.27
N GLU A 211 -13.87 35.51 -3.33
CA GLU A 211 -13.80 34.78 -2.07
C GLU A 211 -13.84 33.27 -2.32
N ALA A 212 -14.82 32.78 -3.10
CA ALA A 212 -14.92 31.36 -3.42
C ALA A 212 -13.68 30.85 -4.16
N ARG A 213 -13.15 31.65 -5.10
CA ARG A 213 -11.93 31.31 -5.83
C ARG A 213 -10.70 31.22 -4.93
N ASN A 214 -10.52 32.19 -4.03
CA ASN A 214 -9.41 32.20 -3.07
C ASN A 214 -9.52 31.03 -2.09
N GLN A 215 -10.72 30.71 -1.61
CA GLN A 215 -10.92 29.53 -0.76
C GLN A 215 -10.64 28.22 -1.52
N LEU A 216 -11.07 28.09 -2.77
CA LEU A 216 -10.74 26.92 -3.61
C LEU A 216 -9.22 26.78 -3.81
N LEU A 217 -8.55 27.89 -4.11
CA LEU A 217 -7.10 27.94 -4.25
C LEU A 217 -6.41 27.45 -2.97
N LEU A 218 -6.81 27.97 -1.80
CA LEU A 218 -6.25 27.53 -0.52
C LEU A 218 -6.53 26.05 -0.25
N MET A 219 -7.71 25.53 -0.62
CA MET A 219 -8.00 24.11 -0.49
C MET A 219 -7.12 23.25 -1.39
N GLU A 220 -6.89 23.63 -2.65
CA GLU A 220 -5.97 22.92 -3.54
C GLU A 220 -4.54 22.89 -2.96
N LEU A 221 -4.05 24.03 -2.46
CA LEU A 221 -2.72 24.13 -1.86
C LEU A 221 -2.57 23.30 -0.57
N VAL A 222 -3.52 23.44 0.35
CA VAL A 222 -3.38 22.94 1.73
C VAL A 222 -3.97 21.53 1.83
N GLU A 223 -5.24 21.34 1.45
CA GLU A 223 -5.95 20.08 1.67
C GLU A 223 -5.60 19.01 0.63
N TYR A 224 -5.39 19.40 -0.63
CA TYR A 224 -5.07 18.47 -1.72
C TYR A 224 -3.58 18.40 -2.05
N ALA A 225 -2.78 19.38 -1.61
CA ALA A 225 -1.37 19.52 -1.97
C ALA A 225 -1.13 19.55 -3.49
N ASP A 226 -2.08 20.09 -4.25
CA ASP A 226 -2.08 20.15 -5.71
C ASP A 226 -1.75 21.58 -6.17
N LEU A 227 -0.45 21.86 -6.25
CA LEU A 227 0.07 23.19 -6.58
C LEU A 227 -0.24 23.58 -8.03
N GLU A 228 -0.36 22.61 -8.95
CA GLU A 228 -0.70 22.86 -10.35
C GLU A 228 -2.18 23.26 -10.48
N ALA A 229 -3.09 22.53 -9.83
CA ALA A 229 -4.51 22.88 -9.81
C ALA A 229 -4.74 24.24 -9.13
N ALA A 230 -4.02 24.53 -8.05
CA ALA A 230 -4.06 25.83 -7.40
C ALA A 230 -3.60 26.96 -8.35
N GLY A 231 -2.53 26.75 -9.11
CA GLY A 231 -2.03 27.71 -10.09
C GLY A 231 -3.06 28.10 -11.15
N LYS A 232 -3.90 27.16 -11.59
CA LYS A 232 -4.99 27.41 -12.55
C LYS A 232 -6.11 28.29 -12.00
N LEU A 233 -6.22 28.42 -10.68
CA LEU A 233 -7.22 29.26 -10.00
C LEU A 233 -6.70 30.67 -9.71
N VAL A 234 -5.40 30.93 -9.88
CA VAL A 234 -4.81 32.25 -9.72
C VAL A 234 -5.31 33.16 -10.83
N ALA A 235 -5.94 34.27 -10.45
CA ALA A 235 -6.48 35.27 -11.35
C ALA A 235 -5.95 36.67 -10.99
N GLY A 236 -6.14 37.65 -11.89
CA GLY A 236 -5.59 39.00 -11.70
C GLY A 236 -6.14 39.77 -10.49
N ASP A 237 -7.31 39.38 -10.00
CA ASP A 237 -7.99 39.90 -8.80
C ASP A 237 -7.62 39.14 -7.52
N ALA A 238 -6.77 38.10 -7.59
CA ALA A 238 -6.25 37.43 -6.41
C ALA A 238 -5.26 38.33 -5.67
N ASP A 239 -5.11 38.08 -4.36
CA ASP A 239 -4.13 38.77 -3.52
C ASP A 239 -2.71 38.67 -4.12
N GLU A 240 -1.93 39.75 -3.98
CA GLU A 240 -0.57 39.84 -4.56
C GLU A 240 0.32 38.69 -4.07
N THR A 241 0.17 38.31 -2.80
CA THR A 241 0.88 37.18 -2.18
C THR A 241 0.58 35.87 -2.90
N LEU A 242 -0.69 35.60 -3.20
CA LEU A 242 -1.12 34.38 -3.90
C LEU A 242 -0.67 34.39 -5.36
N ARG A 243 -0.78 35.55 -6.04
CA ARG A 243 -0.30 35.71 -7.42
C ARG A 243 1.19 35.47 -7.56
N THR A 244 1.96 35.84 -6.54
CA THR A 244 3.42 35.67 -6.52
C THR A 244 3.81 34.25 -6.14
N TYR A 245 3.37 33.75 -4.99
CA TYR A 245 3.92 32.53 -4.42
C TYR A 245 3.30 31.24 -4.95
N VAL A 246 2.05 31.24 -5.43
CA VAL A 246 1.45 30.00 -5.96
C VAL A 246 2.18 29.49 -7.21
N PRO A 247 2.45 30.32 -8.24
CA PRO A 247 3.22 29.86 -9.40
C PRO A 247 4.65 29.46 -9.08
N LEU A 248 5.29 30.14 -8.10
CA LEU A 248 6.63 29.78 -7.64
C LEU A 248 6.62 28.44 -6.90
N ALA A 249 5.61 28.20 -6.05
CA ALA A 249 5.47 26.96 -5.31
C ALA A 249 5.21 25.75 -6.21
N ALA A 250 4.55 25.95 -7.36
CA ALA A 250 4.29 24.88 -8.32
C ALA A 250 5.54 24.41 -9.08
N GLN A 251 6.67 25.11 -8.97
CA GLN A 251 7.93 24.69 -9.57
C GLN A 251 8.60 23.58 -8.73
N ASP A 252 9.54 22.86 -9.33
CA ASP A 252 10.47 22.03 -8.54
C ASP A 252 11.17 22.92 -7.51
N PRO A 253 11.16 22.59 -6.20
CA PRO A 253 11.90 23.34 -5.19
C PRO A 253 13.36 23.61 -5.57
N LYS A 254 14.00 22.70 -6.33
CA LYS A 254 15.36 22.87 -6.84
C LYS A 254 15.45 23.86 -8.01
N ALA A 255 14.37 24.20 -8.70
CA ALA A 255 14.38 25.25 -9.71
C ALA A 255 14.18 26.65 -9.10
N VAL A 256 13.68 26.74 -7.87
CA VAL A 256 13.41 28.00 -7.19
C VAL A 256 14.72 28.66 -6.70
N ALA A 257 14.79 29.99 -6.81
CA ALA A 257 15.91 30.78 -6.33
C ALA A 257 16.08 30.62 -4.81
N GLU A 258 17.33 30.60 -4.35
CA GLU A 258 17.68 30.31 -2.94
C GLU A 258 16.90 31.16 -1.93
N GLN A 259 16.90 32.48 -2.09
CA GLN A 259 16.18 33.39 -1.19
C GLN A 259 14.66 33.16 -1.24
N THR A 260 14.12 32.85 -2.43
CA THR A 260 12.69 32.57 -2.62
C THR A 260 12.27 31.27 -1.95
N CYS A 261 13.15 30.26 -1.82
CA CYS A 261 12.84 29.08 -1.01
C CYS A 261 12.54 29.46 0.44
N LEU A 262 13.33 30.36 1.04
CA LEU A 262 13.09 30.78 2.41
C LEU A 262 11.74 31.52 2.57
N GLU A 263 11.42 32.40 1.63
CA GLU A 263 10.13 33.11 1.60
C GLU A 263 8.95 32.15 1.44
N LEU A 264 9.06 31.19 0.52
CA LEU A 264 8.05 30.15 0.31
C LEU A 264 7.88 29.26 1.53
N ALA A 265 8.96 28.93 2.24
CA ALA A 265 8.89 28.14 3.46
C ALA A 265 8.10 28.87 4.56
N GLU A 266 8.38 30.15 4.78
CA GLU A 266 7.64 30.98 5.75
C GLU A 266 6.19 31.24 5.34
N TRP A 267 5.94 31.41 4.05
CA TRP A 267 4.59 31.55 3.51
C TRP A 267 3.78 30.26 3.70
N MET A 268 4.30 29.10 3.27
CA MET A 268 3.65 27.79 3.44
C MET A 268 3.38 27.46 4.91
N ARG A 269 4.27 27.85 5.82
CA ARG A 269 4.08 27.70 7.27
C ARG A 269 2.86 28.47 7.79
N LYS A 270 2.60 29.68 7.26
CA LYS A 270 1.50 30.56 7.70
C LYS A 270 0.21 30.36 6.90
N LEU A 271 0.29 29.61 5.80
CA LEU A 271 -0.79 29.43 4.84
C LEU A 271 -2.03 28.68 5.40
N PRO A 272 -1.90 27.60 6.20
CA PRO A 272 -3.06 26.84 6.64
C PRO A 272 -4.02 27.72 7.46
N PRO A 273 -5.30 27.84 7.05
CA PRO A 273 -6.28 28.52 7.86
C PRO A 273 -6.53 27.75 9.17
N SER A 274 -7.12 28.42 10.16
CA SER A 274 -7.42 27.82 11.46
C SER A 274 -8.40 26.65 11.39
N ASP A 275 -9.24 26.59 10.34
CA ASP A 275 -10.19 25.51 10.06
C ASP A 275 -9.64 24.43 9.12
N ALA A 276 -8.35 24.50 8.72
CA ALA A 276 -7.72 23.45 7.93
C ALA A 276 -7.75 22.11 8.65
N SER A 277 -7.91 21.03 7.89
CA SER A 277 -7.80 19.69 8.44
C SER A 277 -6.39 19.43 8.98
N MET A 278 -6.25 18.49 9.91
CA MET A 278 -4.91 18.08 10.40
C MET A 278 -4.00 17.63 9.26
N GLN A 279 -4.58 16.94 8.27
CA GLN A 279 -3.86 16.51 7.07
C GLN A 279 -3.46 17.70 6.20
N GLY A 280 -4.37 18.66 6.00
CA GLY A 280 -4.09 19.86 5.22
C GLY A 280 -2.96 20.68 5.84
N ARG A 281 -2.98 20.88 7.16
CA ARG A 281 -1.88 21.52 7.89
C ARG A 281 -0.57 20.74 7.70
N LEU A 282 -0.59 19.42 7.87
CA LEU A 282 0.59 18.58 7.67
C LEU A 282 1.17 18.72 6.26
N ASN A 283 0.34 18.75 5.22
CA ASN A 283 0.77 18.91 3.83
C ASN A 283 1.55 20.22 3.64
N ALA A 284 0.98 21.34 4.10
CA ALA A 284 1.60 22.65 3.96
C ALA A 284 2.93 22.76 4.74
N LEU A 285 2.97 22.26 5.98
CA LEU A 285 4.20 22.28 6.79
C LEU A 285 5.28 21.35 6.23
N THR A 286 4.90 20.19 5.70
CA THR A 286 5.83 19.30 4.99
C THR A 286 6.47 20.02 3.80
N LYS A 287 5.66 20.75 3.03
CA LYS A 287 6.16 21.54 1.91
C LYS A 287 7.07 22.71 2.37
N ALA A 288 6.75 23.33 3.51
CA ALA A 288 7.63 24.33 4.12
C ALA A 288 9.00 23.73 4.50
N CYS A 289 9.02 22.53 5.10
CA CYS A 289 10.25 21.82 5.42
C CYS A 289 11.09 21.53 4.16
N GLU A 290 10.46 21.13 3.04
CA GLU A 290 11.17 20.92 1.77
C GLU A 290 11.90 22.19 1.32
N TYR A 291 11.24 23.35 1.35
CA TYR A 291 11.86 24.61 0.97
C TYR A 291 12.99 25.03 1.92
N TYR A 292 12.83 24.82 3.22
CA TYR A 292 13.90 25.05 4.20
C TYR A 292 15.13 24.16 3.93
N ASN A 293 14.92 22.88 3.63
CA ASN A 293 16.00 21.97 3.28
C ASN A 293 16.74 22.43 2.01
N VAL A 294 16.02 22.76 0.94
CA VAL A 294 16.65 23.23 -0.31
C VAL A 294 17.42 24.54 -0.11
N PHE A 295 16.90 25.46 0.71
CA PHE A 295 17.63 26.66 1.10
C PHE A 295 18.95 26.30 1.81
N LEU A 296 18.89 25.45 2.85
CA LEU A 296 20.06 25.06 3.64
C LEU A 296 21.10 24.23 2.85
N GLU A 297 20.67 23.47 1.85
CA GLU A 297 21.57 22.73 0.94
C GLU A 297 22.37 23.65 0.02
N ARG A 298 21.79 24.79 -0.38
CA ARG A 298 22.40 25.75 -1.32
C ARG A 298 23.15 26.87 -0.63
N HIS A 299 22.66 27.27 0.53
CA HIS A 299 23.18 28.40 1.27
C HIS A 299 24.47 28.02 1.99
N ALA A 300 25.61 28.27 1.34
CA ALA A 300 26.93 27.92 1.86
C ALA A 300 27.37 28.75 3.07
N GLN A 301 26.78 29.94 3.27
CA GLN A 301 27.14 30.81 4.38
C GLN A 301 26.49 30.29 5.68
N ASN A 302 27.23 30.33 6.78
CA ASN A 302 26.69 29.99 8.10
C ASN A 302 26.29 31.25 8.86
N ASP A 303 25.38 32.03 8.27
CA ASP A 303 24.95 33.33 8.77
C ASP A 303 23.68 33.24 9.65
N SER A 304 23.10 34.39 10.01
CA SER A 304 21.88 34.45 10.80
C SER A 304 20.66 33.85 10.08
N MET A 305 20.62 33.90 8.75
CA MET A 305 19.53 33.34 7.95
C MET A 305 19.61 31.80 7.96
N ALA A 306 20.80 31.24 7.80
CA ALA A 306 21.04 29.80 7.93
C ALA A 306 20.65 29.26 9.32
N LEU A 307 21.03 29.99 10.38
CA LEU A 307 20.69 29.62 11.76
C LEU A 307 19.18 29.67 12.00
N LEU A 308 18.50 30.72 11.52
CA LEU A 308 17.04 30.85 11.64
C LEU A 308 16.31 29.75 10.86
N ALA A 309 16.76 29.44 9.64
CA ALA A 309 16.21 28.37 8.81
C ALA A 309 16.34 26.99 9.49
N ARG A 310 17.51 26.66 10.05
CA ARG A 310 17.70 25.40 10.81
C ARG A 310 16.78 25.31 12.02
N LYS A 311 16.63 26.41 12.77
CA LYS A 311 15.72 26.47 13.91
C LYS A 311 14.27 26.23 13.47
N ASN A 312 13.79 26.99 12.48
CA ASN A 312 12.43 26.87 11.97
C ASN A 312 12.15 25.48 11.39
N LEU A 313 13.11 24.88 10.68
CA LEU A 313 13.02 23.50 10.19
C LEU A 313 12.89 22.50 11.35
N GLY A 314 13.68 22.65 12.41
CA GLY A 314 13.57 21.81 13.61
C GLY A 314 12.20 21.91 14.28
N ASP A 315 11.72 23.14 14.49
CA ASP A 315 10.40 23.42 15.08
C ASP A 315 9.26 22.84 14.21
N LEU A 316 9.32 23.07 12.89
CA LEU A 316 8.32 22.58 11.93
C LEU A 316 8.35 21.05 11.80
N SER A 317 9.52 20.43 11.80
CA SER A 317 9.63 18.97 11.78
C SER A 317 8.95 18.38 13.01
N ALA A 318 9.20 18.93 14.19
CA ALA A 318 8.56 18.48 15.42
C ALA A 318 7.02 18.67 15.39
N GLU A 319 6.54 19.78 14.79
CA GLU A 319 5.11 20.01 14.59
C GLU A 319 4.49 19.02 13.60
N CYS A 320 5.17 18.75 12.48
CA CYS A 320 4.75 17.74 11.51
C CYS A 320 4.63 16.36 12.18
N ASP A 321 5.61 16.00 13.01
CA ASP A 321 5.61 14.75 13.76
C ASP A 321 4.42 14.68 14.71
N ALA A 322 4.15 15.75 15.46
CA ALA A 322 3.00 15.82 16.36
C ALA A 322 1.66 15.73 15.61
N LEU A 323 1.55 16.33 14.42
CA LEU A 323 0.36 16.21 13.59
C LEU A 323 0.18 14.79 13.05
N GLN A 324 1.26 14.16 12.59
CA GLN A 324 1.24 12.77 12.15
C GLN A 324 0.82 11.83 13.29
N ASP A 325 1.35 12.04 14.49
CA ASP A 325 0.96 11.30 15.69
C ASP A 325 -0.54 11.47 15.96
N ARG A 326 -1.06 12.70 15.96
CA ARG A 326 -2.49 12.98 16.17
C ARG A 326 -3.38 12.37 15.08
N ILE A 327 -2.94 12.41 13.82
CA ILE A 327 -3.67 11.79 12.70
C ILE A 327 -3.69 10.27 12.91
N ALA A 328 -2.55 9.65 13.22
CA ALA A 328 -2.47 8.23 13.51
C ALA A 328 -3.34 7.84 14.71
N ASP A 329 -3.34 8.64 15.78
CA ASP A 329 -4.12 8.39 16.99
C ASP A 329 -5.62 8.55 16.73
N SER A 330 -6.01 9.54 15.90
CA SER A 330 -7.39 9.69 15.44
C SER A 330 -7.88 8.50 14.60
N GLN A 331 -6.94 7.76 14.01
CA GLN A 331 -7.16 6.51 13.28
C GLN A 331 -7.02 5.27 14.19
N GLY A 332 -6.99 5.44 15.52
CA GLY A 332 -6.89 4.36 16.51
C GLY A 332 -5.48 4.16 17.09
N GLY A 333 -4.45 4.81 16.54
CA GLY A 333 -3.10 4.82 17.07
C GLY A 333 -2.47 3.44 17.18
N LEU A 334 -1.47 3.30 18.07
CA LEU A 334 -0.83 2.01 18.35
C LEU A 334 -1.86 0.98 18.86
N ALA A 335 -2.85 1.40 19.65
CA ALA A 335 -3.89 0.50 20.16
C ALA A 335 -4.73 -0.12 19.02
N GLY A 336 -5.03 0.65 17.97
CA GLY A 336 -5.66 0.15 16.75
C GLY A 336 -4.76 -0.87 16.05
N PHE A 337 -3.51 -0.50 15.77
CA PHE A 337 -2.53 -1.38 15.14
C PHE A 337 -2.33 -2.71 15.89
N LEU A 338 -2.31 -2.65 17.22
CA LEU A 338 -2.17 -3.80 18.10
C LEU A 338 -3.35 -4.78 18.03
N LYS A 339 -4.57 -4.33 17.69
CA LYS A 339 -5.71 -5.24 17.52
C LYS A 339 -5.52 -6.20 16.35
N ASP A 340 -4.80 -5.76 15.32
CA ASP A 340 -4.74 -6.45 14.03
C ASP A 340 -3.41 -7.17 13.77
N ILE A 341 -2.36 -6.85 14.54
CA ILE A 341 -1.06 -7.50 14.42
C ILE A 341 -0.99 -8.81 15.23
N ARG A 342 -0.35 -9.81 14.65
CA ARG A 342 0.01 -11.08 15.30
C ARG A 342 1.48 -11.33 15.09
N VAL A 343 2.16 -11.75 16.15
CA VAL A 343 3.60 -12.03 16.11
C VAL A 343 3.88 -13.35 16.81
N LEU A 344 4.75 -14.18 16.23
CA LEU A 344 5.36 -15.35 16.85
C LEU A 344 6.88 -15.22 16.68
N SER A 345 7.62 -15.30 17.78
CA SER A 345 9.08 -15.28 17.79
C SER A 345 9.62 -16.48 18.59
N GLU A 346 10.57 -17.19 18.00
CA GLU A 346 11.25 -18.33 18.59
C GLU A 346 12.77 -18.24 18.41
N GLY A 347 13.48 -18.04 19.51
CA GLY A 347 14.94 -18.00 19.52
C GLY A 347 15.62 -19.38 19.68
N ARG A 348 14.98 -20.36 20.34
CA ARG A 348 15.62 -21.64 20.71
C ARG A 348 14.85 -22.88 20.24
N ASN A 349 15.56 -23.87 19.67
CA ASN A 349 15.14 -25.27 19.40
C ASN A 349 14.14 -25.57 18.26
N VAL A 350 13.95 -26.89 18.02
CA VAL A 350 13.36 -27.58 16.85
C VAL A 350 12.05 -26.95 16.38
N GLY A 351 12.19 -26.06 15.39
CA GLY A 351 11.11 -25.32 14.78
C GLY A 351 11.60 -23.99 14.21
N ASN A 352 12.42 -23.25 14.99
CA ASN A 352 12.92 -21.91 14.64
C ASN A 352 11.85 -21.10 13.88
N ARG A 353 10.68 -20.90 14.50
CA ARG A 353 9.57 -20.27 13.78
C ARG A 353 9.57 -18.77 13.97
N LEU A 354 9.23 -18.08 12.91
CA LEU A 354 8.90 -16.68 12.92
C LEU A 354 7.64 -16.49 12.12
N ALA A 355 6.68 -15.79 12.70
CA ALA A 355 5.51 -15.34 11.97
C ALA A 355 5.14 -13.90 12.34
N ILE A 356 4.89 -13.08 11.34
CA ILE A 356 4.30 -11.76 11.48
C ILE A 356 3.08 -11.76 10.56
N ALA A 357 1.89 -11.49 11.12
CA ALA A 357 0.67 -11.32 10.33
C ALA A 357 -0.02 -10.02 10.74
N TYR A 358 -0.61 -9.32 9.78
CA TYR A 358 -1.29 -8.04 10.00
C TYR A 358 -2.63 -8.05 9.26
N CYS A 359 -3.71 -7.69 9.93
CA CYS A 359 -5.09 -7.76 9.39
C CYS A 359 -5.41 -9.14 8.79
N GLY A 360 -5.01 -10.21 9.48
CA GLY A 360 -5.21 -11.60 9.01
C GLY A 360 -4.25 -12.07 7.92
N LYS A 361 -3.52 -11.15 7.26
CA LYS A 361 -2.58 -11.49 6.19
C LYS A 361 -1.21 -11.85 6.76
N SER A 362 -0.70 -13.02 6.38
CA SER A 362 0.68 -13.42 6.65
C SER A 362 1.65 -12.49 5.91
N ILE A 363 2.51 -11.81 6.67
CA ILE A 363 3.55 -10.90 6.16
C ILE A 363 4.88 -11.63 6.10
N VAL A 364 5.22 -12.32 7.18
CA VAL A 364 6.40 -13.19 7.29
C VAL A 364 5.92 -14.50 7.88
N GLN A 365 6.30 -15.62 7.27
CA GLN A 365 6.07 -16.93 7.86
C GLN A 365 7.19 -17.86 7.43
N THR A 366 8.04 -18.22 8.38
CA THR A 366 9.15 -19.15 8.15
C THR A 366 9.03 -20.29 9.13
N THR A 367 8.78 -21.49 8.62
CA THR A 367 8.70 -22.73 9.40
C THR A 367 9.94 -23.62 9.23
N GLU A 368 10.69 -23.47 8.13
CA GLU A 368 11.86 -24.29 7.79
C GLU A 368 12.88 -23.45 6.98
N GLY A 369 14.12 -23.96 6.84
CA GLY A 369 15.18 -23.30 6.07
C GLY A 369 15.92 -22.19 6.81
N PHE A 370 16.96 -21.64 6.18
CA PHE A 370 17.86 -20.63 6.75
C PHE A 370 17.44 -19.18 6.47
N GLU A 371 16.33 -18.98 5.77
CA GLU A 371 15.85 -17.64 5.39
C GLU A 371 15.33 -16.90 6.62
N ASN A 372 15.72 -15.64 6.80
CA ASN A 372 15.28 -14.79 7.90
C ASN A 372 15.77 -15.21 9.31
N MET A 373 16.99 -15.75 9.44
CA MET A 373 17.60 -15.92 10.76
C MET A 373 18.08 -14.57 11.31
N GLY A 374 17.90 -14.34 12.61
CA GLY A 374 18.25 -13.09 13.26
C GLY A 374 17.02 -12.22 13.56
N LEU A 375 17.13 -10.91 13.35
CA LEU A 375 16.08 -9.95 13.65
C LEU A 375 15.35 -9.57 12.37
N THR A 376 14.04 -9.82 12.33
CA THR A 376 13.19 -9.35 11.24
C THR A 376 12.51 -8.06 11.64
N LEU A 377 12.56 -7.07 10.75
CA LEU A 377 11.88 -5.79 10.81
C LEU A 377 10.76 -5.78 9.77
N ALA A 378 9.52 -5.56 10.20
CA ALA A 378 8.41 -5.21 9.32
C ALA A 378 7.93 -3.79 9.66
N ALA A 379 7.95 -2.89 8.68
CA ALA A 379 7.58 -1.50 8.83
C ALA A 379 6.24 -1.21 8.14
N PHE A 380 5.34 -0.49 8.82
CA PHE A 380 4.01 -0.16 8.32
C PHE A 380 3.77 1.35 8.43
N ARG A 381 3.22 1.95 7.37
CA ARG A 381 2.83 3.36 7.33
C ARG A 381 1.38 3.45 6.90
N CYS A 382 0.55 4.13 7.69
CA CYS A 382 -0.89 4.28 7.42
C CYS A 382 -1.58 2.93 7.18
N GLY A 383 -1.24 1.91 8.00
CA GLY A 383 -1.77 0.55 7.86
C GLY A 383 -1.24 -0.25 6.65
N LYS A 384 -0.36 0.32 5.82
CA LYS A 384 0.24 -0.39 4.68
C LYS A 384 1.65 -0.86 5.01
N LEU A 385 1.96 -2.11 4.66
CA LEU A 385 3.32 -2.63 4.75
C LEU A 385 4.23 -1.86 3.77
N VAL A 386 5.31 -1.29 4.29
CA VAL A 386 6.29 -0.51 3.52
C VAL A 386 7.52 -1.33 3.22
N SER A 387 8.06 -2.03 4.21
CA SER A 387 9.25 -2.88 4.05
C SER A 387 9.23 -4.07 5.00
N VAL A 388 9.93 -5.13 4.58
CA VAL A 388 10.29 -6.28 5.42
C VAL A 388 11.76 -6.56 5.16
N GLU A 389 12.56 -6.51 6.21
CA GLU A 389 14.00 -6.72 6.15
C GLU A 389 14.44 -7.68 7.26
N CYS A 390 15.46 -8.49 7.00
CA CYS A 390 16.02 -9.39 7.99
C CYS A 390 17.52 -9.16 8.18
N TYR A 391 17.93 -9.00 9.44
CA TYR A 391 19.30 -8.70 9.84
C TYR A 391 19.88 -9.88 10.61
N HIS A 392 21.01 -10.37 10.13
CA HIS A 392 21.72 -11.50 10.72
C HIS A 392 22.86 -10.98 11.58
N PHE A 393 22.94 -11.45 12.83
CA PHE A 393 23.97 -11.00 13.77
C PHE A 393 25.08 -12.05 14.01
N GLY A 394 25.00 -13.25 13.42
CA GLY A 394 25.97 -14.34 13.65
C GLY A 394 27.42 -14.06 13.19
N GLN A 395 28.40 -14.67 13.87
CA GLN A 395 29.81 -14.67 13.41
C GLN A 395 29.95 -15.60 12.19
N GLY A 396 30.51 -15.08 11.10
CA GLY A 396 30.58 -15.71 9.77
C GLY A 396 31.44 -16.98 9.64
N ARG A 397 31.42 -17.91 10.60
CA ARG A 397 32.04 -19.23 10.41
C ARG A 397 31.08 -20.11 9.61
N GLY A 398 31.15 -20.00 8.28
CA GLY A 398 30.59 -20.99 7.35
C GLY A 398 29.47 -20.49 6.43
N TRP A 399 29.04 -19.22 6.51
CA TRP A 399 28.08 -18.68 5.56
C TRP A 399 28.83 -18.07 4.38
N PRO A 400 28.62 -18.51 3.12
CA PRO A 400 29.20 -17.83 1.97
C PRO A 400 28.63 -16.42 1.96
N PRO A 401 29.46 -15.36 2.03
CA PRO A 401 28.96 -14.01 1.84
C PRO A 401 28.23 -13.99 0.49
N ARG A 402 26.99 -13.49 0.47
CA ARG A 402 26.28 -13.23 -0.77
C ARG A 402 27.12 -12.16 -1.48
N ARG A 403 28.00 -12.58 -2.40
CA ARG A 403 28.79 -11.66 -3.22
C ARG A 403 27.79 -10.84 -4.02
N GLU A 404 27.60 -9.58 -3.64
CA GLU A 404 26.97 -8.62 -4.53
C GLU A 404 27.89 -8.49 -5.74
N PRO A 405 27.42 -8.81 -6.96
CA PRO A 405 28.26 -8.71 -8.15
C PRO A 405 28.61 -7.23 -8.38
N GLY A 406 29.89 -6.88 -8.21
CA GLY A 406 30.44 -5.57 -8.63
C GLY A 406 31.21 -4.73 -7.60
N ARG A 407 31.52 -5.23 -6.40
CA ARG A 407 32.39 -4.52 -5.43
C ARG A 407 33.65 -5.32 -5.13
N ASP A 408 34.62 -5.26 -6.03
CA ASP A 408 35.98 -5.75 -5.79
C ASP A 408 36.90 -4.52 -5.58
N GLY A 409 37.53 -4.38 -4.41
CA GLY A 409 38.78 -3.61 -4.32
C GLY A 409 39.04 -2.61 -3.20
N GLU A 410 38.27 -2.53 -2.11
CA GLU A 410 38.60 -1.58 -1.02
C GLU A 410 38.68 -2.30 0.34
N GLU A 411 39.92 -2.59 0.76
CA GLU A 411 40.28 -3.17 2.05
C GLU A 411 40.34 -2.05 3.10
N THR A 412 39.19 -1.68 3.68
CA THR A 412 39.13 -0.64 4.73
C THR A 412 39.38 -1.22 6.13
N THR A 413 40.22 -0.49 6.87
CA THR A 413 40.48 -0.44 8.32
C THR A 413 39.47 -1.10 9.27
N ASP A 414 40.03 -1.81 10.27
CA ASP A 414 39.40 -2.51 11.41
C ASP A 414 38.01 -3.18 11.17
N PRO A 415 37.97 -4.51 10.92
CA PRO A 415 36.72 -5.23 10.66
C PRO A 415 35.74 -5.26 11.86
N LYS A 416 36.14 -4.78 13.04
CA LYS A 416 35.23 -4.62 14.19
C LYS A 416 34.46 -3.30 14.21
N GLU A 417 35.00 -2.22 13.62
CA GLU A 417 34.36 -0.90 13.66
C GLU A 417 33.57 -0.58 12.38
N ALA A 418 33.90 -1.20 11.24
CA ALA A 418 33.23 -0.94 9.96
C ALA A 418 31.93 -1.73 9.71
N ARG A 419 31.48 -2.56 10.65
CA ARG A 419 30.11 -3.10 10.61
C ARG A 419 29.16 -2.11 11.26
N THR A 420 28.98 -0.95 10.62
CA THR A 420 27.82 -0.11 10.89
C THR A 420 26.60 -1.01 10.91
N SER A 421 25.82 -0.93 11.97
CA SER A 421 24.67 -1.82 12.06
C SER A 421 23.61 -1.37 11.05
N ARG A 422 23.54 -2.09 9.93
CA ARG A 422 22.50 -1.93 8.91
C ARG A 422 21.10 -1.90 9.50
N PHE A 423 20.87 -2.61 10.61
CA PHE A 423 19.59 -2.57 11.33
C PHE A 423 19.32 -1.18 11.91
N ALA A 424 20.29 -0.60 12.62
CA ALA A 424 20.15 0.73 13.19
C ALA A 424 19.99 1.80 12.10
N GLU A 425 20.72 1.68 10.98
CA GLU A 425 20.58 2.56 9.82
C GLU A 425 19.18 2.46 9.20
N ALA A 426 18.66 1.25 9.00
CA ALA A 426 17.33 1.04 8.45
C ALA A 426 16.24 1.64 9.35
N ILE A 427 16.33 1.40 10.67
CA ILE A 427 15.41 2.04 11.65
C ILE A 427 15.55 3.56 11.64
N ALA A 428 16.76 4.11 11.48
CA ALA A 428 17.00 5.55 11.39
C ALA A 428 16.40 6.15 10.10
N ALA A 429 16.43 5.41 9.00
CA ALA A 429 15.86 5.80 7.71
C ALA A 429 14.31 5.75 7.68
N LEU A 430 13.67 5.03 8.62
CA LEU A 430 12.22 5.01 8.69
C LEU A 430 11.65 6.39 9.02
N PRO A 431 10.63 6.86 8.28
CA PRO A 431 9.88 8.06 8.66
C PRO A 431 9.31 7.93 10.06
N ARG A 432 9.17 9.06 10.77
CA ARG A 432 8.43 9.09 12.04
C ARG A 432 6.99 8.63 11.84
N CYS A 433 6.37 8.16 12.91
CA CYS A 433 5.03 7.57 12.92
C CYS A 433 4.89 6.24 12.12
N THR A 434 5.98 5.69 11.60
CA THR A 434 5.98 4.34 11.02
C THR A 434 5.85 3.31 12.14
N TYR A 435 4.83 2.45 12.09
CA TYR A 435 4.74 1.31 13.00
C TYR A 435 5.80 0.28 12.65
N VAL A 436 6.45 -0.27 13.68
CA VAL A 436 7.55 -1.22 13.52
C VAL A 436 7.24 -2.46 14.31
N VAL A 437 7.37 -3.61 13.64
CA VAL A 437 7.30 -4.92 14.25
C VAL A 437 8.68 -5.57 14.11
N LEU A 438 9.31 -5.79 15.25
CA LEU A 438 10.56 -6.53 15.37
C LEU A 438 10.25 -7.91 15.89
N ALA A 439 10.86 -8.94 15.32
CA ALA A 439 10.75 -10.29 15.84
C ALA A 439 12.00 -11.12 15.53
N VAL A 440 12.45 -11.90 16.51
CA VAL A 440 13.64 -12.75 16.38
C VAL A 440 13.29 -14.15 15.92
N ARG A 441 14.11 -14.68 15.03
CA ARG A 441 14.19 -16.09 14.67
C ARG A 441 15.60 -16.58 14.99
N HIS A 442 15.73 -17.65 15.75
CA HIS A 442 17.02 -18.20 16.15
C HIS A 442 17.84 -17.23 17.03
N ASP A 443 18.79 -16.47 16.48
CA ASP A 443 19.69 -15.66 17.30
C ASP A 443 19.98 -14.30 16.68
N ALA A 444 19.72 -13.26 17.47
CA ALA A 444 20.00 -11.87 17.16
C ALA A 444 20.81 -11.17 18.26
N THR A 445 21.28 -11.89 19.29
CA THR A 445 21.99 -11.26 20.42
C THR A 445 23.52 -11.27 20.23
N ARG A 446 24.07 -12.29 19.55
CA ARG A 446 25.51 -12.36 19.24
C ARG A 446 25.90 -11.20 18.34
N ASN A 447 26.74 -10.27 18.80
CA ASN A 447 27.12 -9.03 18.09
C ASN A 447 26.03 -7.95 18.01
N PHE A 448 24.97 -8.02 18.83
CA PHE A 448 24.04 -6.90 18.99
C PHE A 448 24.74 -5.73 19.70
N THR A 449 24.67 -4.53 19.15
CA THR A 449 25.44 -3.37 19.63
C THR A 449 24.59 -2.40 20.45
N GLU A 450 25.24 -1.43 21.11
CA GLU A 450 24.52 -0.33 21.76
C GLU A 450 23.77 0.56 20.76
N GLN A 451 24.26 0.68 19.52
CA GLN A 451 23.59 1.44 18.46
C GLN A 451 22.27 0.75 18.05
N ASP A 452 22.28 -0.58 17.99
CA ASP A 452 21.07 -1.38 17.74
C ASP A 452 20.05 -1.23 18.85
N GLN A 453 20.53 -1.20 20.09
CA GLN A 453 19.68 -0.96 21.25
C GLN A 453 19.01 0.42 21.18
N LYS A 454 19.76 1.47 20.83
CA LYS A 454 19.21 2.82 20.61
C LYS A 454 18.20 2.84 19.46
N ALA A 455 18.40 2.03 18.42
CA ALA A 455 17.44 1.90 17.34
C ALA A 455 16.12 1.31 17.85
N ILE A 456 16.16 0.23 18.66
CA ILE A 456 14.98 -0.34 19.32
C ILE A 456 14.28 0.70 20.23
N GLU A 457 15.05 1.46 21.02
CA GLU A 457 14.52 2.52 21.86
C GLU A 457 13.81 3.61 21.07
N SER A 458 14.33 3.94 19.87
CA SER A 458 13.72 4.95 18.98
C SER A 458 12.36 4.55 18.40
N VAL A 459 11.98 3.27 18.51
CA VAL A 459 10.63 2.79 18.16
C VAL A 459 9.77 2.51 19.40
N GLY A 460 10.25 2.90 20.58
CA GLY A 460 9.56 2.77 21.86
C GLY A 460 9.91 1.51 22.65
N GLY A 461 10.85 0.67 22.19
CA GLY A 461 11.36 -0.44 22.99
C GLY A 461 12.19 0.04 24.19
N LYS A 462 12.43 -0.85 25.16
CA LYS A 462 13.24 -0.59 26.36
C LYS A 462 14.10 -1.77 26.76
N VAL A 463 13.57 -2.99 26.63
CA VAL A 463 14.27 -4.23 26.99
C VAL A 463 15.37 -4.52 25.96
N GLY A 464 15.00 -4.49 24.67
CA GLY A 464 15.84 -4.84 23.53
C GLY A 464 16.54 -6.19 23.63
N LEU A 465 17.66 -6.31 22.92
CA LEU A 465 18.44 -7.55 22.80
C LEU A 465 19.85 -7.42 23.40
N LEU A 466 20.28 -6.21 23.75
CA LEU A 466 21.57 -5.99 24.38
C LEU A 466 21.60 -6.68 25.74
N LYS A 467 22.66 -7.48 25.99
CA LYS A 467 22.88 -8.28 27.21
C LYS A 467 21.82 -9.37 27.46
N GLN A 468 20.96 -9.69 26.50
CA GLN A 468 20.07 -10.84 26.60
C GLN A 468 20.83 -12.14 26.35
N ALA A 469 20.31 -13.26 26.86
CA ALA A 469 20.92 -14.56 26.65
C ALA A 469 20.88 -14.94 25.16
N GLU A 470 21.89 -15.68 24.68
CA GLU A 470 21.88 -16.22 23.32
C GLU A 470 20.59 -17.01 23.07
N TYR A 471 20.07 -16.91 21.84
CA TYR A 471 18.83 -17.59 21.45
C TYR A 471 17.58 -17.13 22.21
N SER A 472 17.59 -15.91 22.75
CA SER A 472 16.37 -15.31 23.32
C SER A 472 15.35 -15.05 22.22
N SER A 473 14.12 -15.50 22.44
CA SER A 473 12.98 -15.06 21.64
C SER A 473 12.64 -13.61 22.01
N TYR A 474 12.30 -12.81 21.01
CA TYR A 474 12.06 -11.39 21.19
C TYR A 474 11.06 -10.87 20.17
N TYR A 475 10.13 -10.05 20.63
CA TYR A 475 9.40 -9.15 19.74
C TYR A 475 9.26 -7.75 20.35
N CYS A 476 9.13 -6.77 19.47
CA CYS A 476 8.75 -5.40 19.82
C CYS A 476 7.77 -4.87 18.78
N ILE A 477 6.63 -4.38 19.23
CA ILE A 477 5.62 -3.75 18.41
C ILE A 477 5.51 -2.29 18.86
N GLY A 478 6.07 -1.40 18.06
CA GLY A 478 6.23 0.00 18.38
C GLY A 478 5.92 0.92 17.20
N ARG A 479 6.33 2.18 17.35
CA ARG A 479 6.20 3.23 16.32
C ARG A 479 7.42 4.12 16.41
N LYS A 480 8.02 4.46 15.27
CA LYS A 480 9.18 5.35 15.19
C LYS A 480 8.84 6.70 15.83
N GLY A 481 9.63 7.08 16.83
CA GLY A 481 9.44 8.30 17.62
C GLY A 481 8.69 8.10 18.95
N LEU A 482 8.26 6.87 19.30
CA LEU A 482 7.71 6.60 20.62
C LEU A 482 8.77 6.73 21.71
N ALA A 483 8.34 7.20 22.89
CA ALA A 483 9.20 7.23 24.06
C ALA A 483 9.60 5.79 24.47
N PRO A 484 10.87 5.55 24.86
CA PRO A 484 11.34 4.23 25.29
C PRO A 484 10.46 3.62 26.38
N GLY A 485 10.06 2.37 26.18
CA GLY A 485 9.14 1.62 27.06
C GLY A 485 7.66 1.78 26.73
N SER A 486 7.30 2.54 25.69
CA SER A 486 5.90 2.69 25.25
C SER A 486 5.48 1.63 24.23
N ALA A 487 6.43 0.88 23.66
CA ALA A 487 6.14 -0.23 22.76
C ALA A 487 5.66 -1.48 23.52
N VAL A 488 4.91 -2.34 22.83
CA VAL A 488 4.60 -3.66 23.35
C VAL A 488 5.76 -4.58 23.04
N GLU A 489 6.52 -4.92 24.08
CA GLU A 489 7.79 -5.61 23.96
C GLU A 489 7.87 -6.81 24.90
N ARG A 490 8.48 -7.90 24.43
CA ARG A 490 8.73 -9.08 25.25
C ARG A 490 10.01 -9.79 24.82
N CYS A 491 10.79 -10.21 25.81
CA CYS A 491 11.98 -11.05 25.65
C CYS A 491 11.84 -12.27 26.57
N ALA A 492 12.14 -13.47 26.09
CA ALA A 492 12.12 -14.69 26.89
C ALA A 492 13.04 -15.78 26.32
N SER A 493 13.39 -16.74 27.15
CA SER A 493 14.12 -17.96 26.73
C SER A 493 13.25 -19.01 26.03
N ALA A 494 11.93 -18.81 26.01
CA ALA A 494 10.93 -19.68 25.39
C ALA A 494 10.25 -18.99 24.20
N SER A 495 9.47 -19.74 23.41
CA SER A 495 8.62 -19.19 22.35
C SER A 495 7.64 -18.15 22.94
N ILE A 496 7.48 -17.02 22.24
CA ILE A 496 6.58 -15.94 22.65
C ILE A 496 5.71 -15.50 21.48
N CYS A 497 4.47 -15.11 21.79
CA CYS A 497 3.52 -14.60 20.80
C CYS A 497 2.82 -13.32 21.26
N TYR A 498 2.31 -12.57 20.28
CA TYR A 498 1.42 -11.44 20.46
C TYR A 498 0.12 -11.64 19.65
N PRO A 499 -1.07 -11.41 20.25
CA PRO A 499 -1.29 -11.14 21.67
C PRO A 499 -0.93 -12.38 22.52
N PRO A 500 -0.59 -12.21 23.81
CA PRO A 500 -0.25 -13.32 24.69
C PRO A 500 -1.36 -14.36 24.74
N GLY A 501 -1.01 -15.65 24.66
CA GLY A 501 -1.98 -16.75 24.69
C GLY A 501 -2.73 -16.98 23.37
N SER A 502 -2.44 -16.20 22.32
CA SER A 502 -2.90 -16.56 20.98
C SER A 502 -2.27 -17.87 20.54
N VAL A 503 -3.10 -18.76 19.99
CA VAL A 503 -2.62 -19.93 19.23
C VAL A 503 -1.85 -19.39 18.03
N ALA A 504 -0.71 -20.00 17.71
CA ALA A 504 0.18 -19.55 16.63
C ALA A 504 -0.61 -19.15 15.37
N PRO A 505 -0.28 -18.00 14.73
CA PRO A 505 -1.01 -17.50 13.57
C PRO A 505 -1.02 -18.57 12.49
N VAL A 506 -2.22 -19.11 12.26
CA VAL A 506 -2.57 -20.14 11.26
C VAL A 506 -1.59 -21.31 11.23
N THR A 507 -1.99 -22.43 11.81
CA THR A 507 -1.45 -23.74 11.42
C THR A 507 -1.69 -23.94 9.93
N VAL A 508 -0.70 -23.62 9.09
CA VAL A 508 -0.58 -24.27 7.79
C VAL A 508 -0.56 -25.75 8.12
N ARG A 509 -1.57 -26.49 7.64
CA ARG A 509 -1.62 -27.94 7.80
C ARG A 509 -0.25 -28.46 7.39
N PRO A 510 0.45 -29.23 8.26
CA PRO A 510 1.70 -29.85 7.85
C PRO A 510 1.42 -30.55 6.53
N VAL A 511 2.22 -30.24 5.50
CA VAL A 511 2.24 -31.05 4.29
C VAL A 511 2.50 -32.46 4.80
N GLY A 512 1.53 -33.35 4.59
CA GLY A 512 1.59 -34.70 5.13
C GLY A 512 2.94 -35.35 4.77
N PRO A 513 3.43 -36.30 5.58
CA PRO A 513 4.68 -36.97 5.29
C PRO A 513 4.68 -37.43 3.82
N PRO A 514 5.82 -37.34 3.10
CA PRO A 514 5.88 -37.76 1.70
C PRO A 514 5.32 -39.19 1.61
N THR A 515 4.16 -39.32 0.98
CA THR A 515 3.50 -40.60 0.73
C THR A 515 4.18 -41.24 -0.46
N GLY A 516 5.40 -41.72 -0.24
CA GLY A 516 6.16 -42.48 -1.22
C GLY A 516 7.13 -43.40 -0.49
N PRO A 517 7.10 -44.72 -0.71
CA PRO A 517 8.10 -45.62 -0.15
C PRO A 517 9.47 -45.25 -0.73
N MET A 518 10.39 -44.77 0.12
CA MET A 518 11.80 -44.70 -0.23
C MET A 518 12.32 -46.13 -0.37
N GLY A 519 12.32 -46.64 -1.61
CA GLY A 519 13.16 -47.77 -1.98
C GLY A 519 14.64 -47.38 -1.85
N PRO A 520 15.52 -48.29 -1.43
CA PRO A 520 16.92 -47.98 -1.23
C PRO A 520 17.59 -47.66 -2.57
N THR A 521 18.07 -46.43 -2.72
CA THR A 521 18.95 -46.04 -3.83
C THR A 521 20.28 -46.76 -3.67
N PRO A 522 20.79 -47.49 -4.68
CA PRO A 522 22.09 -48.15 -4.59
C PRO A 522 23.20 -47.10 -4.57
N GLY A 523 23.96 -47.05 -3.48
CA GLY A 523 25.10 -46.17 -3.33
C GLY A 523 26.20 -46.45 -4.38
N PRO A 524 27.01 -45.44 -4.74
CA PRO A 524 28.08 -45.60 -5.72
C PRO A 524 29.17 -46.55 -5.19
N ARG A 525 29.43 -47.64 -5.94
CA ARG A 525 30.51 -48.59 -5.64
C ARG A 525 31.86 -47.90 -5.74
N TRP A 526 32.54 -47.82 -4.60
CA TRP A 526 33.93 -47.42 -4.49
C TRP A 526 34.82 -48.47 -5.18
N ARG A 527 35.58 -48.08 -6.21
CA ARG A 527 36.66 -48.90 -6.81
C ARG A 527 37.99 -48.48 -6.19
N PRO A 528 38.78 -49.39 -5.61
CA PRO A 528 40.12 -49.06 -5.15
C PRO A 528 41.06 -48.78 -6.34
N PRO A 529 42.04 -47.86 -6.19
CA PRO A 529 43.01 -47.58 -7.24
C PRO A 529 43.94 -48.78 -7.46
N GLY A 530 44.11 -49.14 -8.74
CA GLY A 530 44.96 -50.23 -9.19
C GLY A 530 46.42 -49.99 -8.80
N ARG A 531 47.07 -51.04 -8.28
CA ARG A 531 48.53 -51.10 -8.15
C ARG A 531 49.13 -51.36 -9.51
N GLY A 532 49.95 -50.44 -9.99
CA GLY A 532 50.82 -50.69 -11.13
C GLY A 532 51.90 -51.71 -10.79
N ARG A 533 52.09 -52.67 -11.70
CA ARG A 533 53.39 -53.10 -12.20
C ARG A 533 53.27 -53.28 -13.70
#